data_AF-A0A2P6TZT6-F1
#
_entry.id   AF-A0A2P6TZT6-F1
#
_cell.length_a   1.000
_cell.length_b   1.000
_cell.length_c   1.000
_cell.angle_alpha   90.00
_cell.angle_beta   90.00
_cell.angle_gamma   90.00
#
_symmetry.space_group_name_H-M   'P 1'
#
loop_
_entity.id
_entity.type
_entity.pdbx_description
1 polymer ?
#
loop_
_entity_poly.entity_id
_entity_poly.type
_entity_poly.pdbx_seq_one_letter_code
_entity_poly.pdbx_strand_id
1 'polypeptide(L)'
;MLNAVAVWQGGPAAASNAAALARSPCLVGEAYQAAKRQLILDEQVLLRRLRFEIGVEQPHRHLYALAHCWGAPAAALRLATCLLNDCVARCPGYGSAAMPPATAAAAALHLGSQMCGQPVQPQGWWRAAGITDQALADASAALLDMLAFA
;
A
#
# COMPACT_ATOMS: atom_id res chain seq x y z
N MET A 1 31.62 11.58 -16.59
CA MET A 1 32.17 10.28 -17.00
C MET A 1 31.68 9.23 -16.01
N LEU A 2 30.82 8.29 -16.46
CA LEU A 2 30.34 7.17 -15.64
C LEU A 2 31.37 6.03 -15.75
N ASN A 3 32.04 5.71 -14.65
CA ASN A 3 32.95 4.56 -14.59
C ASN A 3 32.12 3.27 -14.43
N ALA A 4 31.82 2.61 -15.54
CA ALA A 4 31.26 1.25 -15.56
C ALA A 4 32.39 0.23 -15.31
N VAL A 5 32.19 -0.69 -14.38
CA VAL A 5 33.13 -1.81 -14.11
C VAL A 5 32.74 -3.02 -14.97
N ALA A 6 33.77 -3.61 -15.59
CA ALA A 6 33.71 -4.74 -16.49
C ALA A 6 33.55 -6.10 -15.76
N VAL A 7 32.65 -6.92 -16.34
CA VAL A 7 32.72 -8.37 -16.64
C VAL A 7 33.24 -9.33 -15.56
N TRP A 8 32.32 -10.09 -14.96
CA TRP A 8 32.60 -11.37 -14.29
C TRP A 8 32.34 -12.51 -15.29
N GLN A 9 33.35 -13.34 -15.58
CA GLN A 9 33.23 -14.50 -16.47
C GLN A 9 32.72 -15.72 -15.68
N GLY A 10 31.41 -15.94 -15.71
CA GLY A 10 30.73 -17.15 -15.23
C GLY A 10 29.68 -17.61 -16.25
N GLY A 11 29.37 -18.90 -16.30
CA GLY A 11 28.61 -19.58 -17.36
C GLY A 11 27.18 -19.08 -17.64
N PRO A 12 26.39 -19.79 -18.48
CA PRO A 12 25.19 -19.26 -19.16
C PRO A 12 24.08 -18.71 -18.24
N ALA A 13 24.01 -19.11 -16.97
CA ALA A 13 23.10 -18.52 -15.97
C ALA A 13 23.56 -17.13 -15.46
N ALA A 14 24.86 -16.83 -15.48
CA ALA A 14 25.41 -15.53 -15.08
C ALA A 14 25.22 -14.46 -16.18
N ALA A 15 25.13 -14.85 -17.45
CA ALA A 15 24.88 -13.93 -18.56
C ALA A 15 23.48 -13.27 -18.50
N SER A 16 22.47 -14.00 -18.02
CA SER A 16 21.11 -13.48 -17.79
C SER A 16 21.08 -12.45 -16.66
N ASN A 17 21.81 -12.70 -15.57
CA ASN A 17 21.94 -11.76 -14.44
C ASN A 17 22.81 -10.53 -14.78
N ALA A 18 23.88 -10.71 -15.58
CA ALA A 18 24.73 -9.61 -16.02
C ALA A 18 23.99 -8.62 -16.94
N ALA A 19 23.11 -9.13 -17.82
CA ALA A 19 22.27 -8.31 -18.68
C ALA A 19 21.17 -7.56 -17.90
N ALA A 20 20.65 -8.14 -16.81
CA ALA A 20 19.73 -7.47 -15.91
C ALA A 20 20.42 -6.37 -15.07
N LEU A 21 21.63 -6.64 -14.57
CA LEU A 21 22.45 -5.66 -13.85
C LEU A 21 22.92 -4.52 -14.76
N ALA A 22 23.15 -4.77 -16.05
CA ALA A 22 23.46 -3.72 -17.04
C ALA A 22 22.30 -2.74 -17.29
N ARG A 23 21.05 -3.10 -16.93
CA ARG A 23 19.87 -2.22 -17.07
C ARG A 23 19.63 -1.31 -15.87
N SER A 24 20.31 -1.55 -14.75
CA SER A 24 20.26 -0.70 -13.57
C SER A 24 21.67 -0.28 -13.21
N PRO A 25 22.13 0.91 -13.64
CA PRO A 25 23.49 1.34 -13.36
C PRO A 25 23.70 1.40 -11.84
N CYS A 26 24.52 0.48 -11.32
CA CYS A 26 24.91 0.51 -9.92
C CYS A 26 25.80 1.73 -9.70
N LEU A 27 25.40 2.61 -8.78
CA LEU A 27 26.25 3.74 -8.38
C LEU A 27 27.51 3.19 -7.70
N VAL A 28 28.68 3.65 -8.12
CA VAL A 28 29.98 3.30 -7.53
C VAL A 28 30.82 4.57 -7.28
N GLY A 29 31.85 4.44 -6.44
CA GLY A 29 32.82 5.51 -6.18
C GLY A 29 32.18 6.78 -5.59
N GLU A 30 32.61 7.94 -6.10
CA GLU A 30 32.14 9.24 -5.59
C GLU A 30 30.63 9.46 -5.80
N ALA A 31 30.07 8.99 -6.92
CA ALA A 31 28.64 9.09 -7.19
C ALA A 31 27.80 8.31 -6.18
N TYR A 32 28.26 7.10 -5.81
CA TYR A 32 27.66 6.33 -4.72
C TYR A 32 27.75 7.05 -3.38
N GLN A 33 28.92 7.58 -3.02
CA GLN A 33 29.12 8.27 -1.75
C GLN A 33 28.31 9.58 -1.68
N ALA A 34 28.11 10.27 -2.80
CA ALA A 34 27.23 11.43 -2.88
C ALA A 34 25.76 11.03 -2.69
N ALA A 35 25.27 10.02 -3.42
CA ALA A 35 23.90 9.54 -3.27
C ALA A 35 23.61 9.01 -1.87
N LYS A 36 24.54 8.27 -1.26
CA LYS A 36 24.44 7.80 0.12
C LYS A 36 24.30 8.95 1.11
N ARG A 37 25.13 9.99 0.99
CA ARG A 37 25.04 11.19 1.85
C ARG A 37 23.69 11.88 1.67
N GLN A 38 23.22 12.04 0.44
CA GLN A 38 21.93 12.65 0.16
C GLN A 38 20.78 11.83 0.77
N LEU A 39 20.78 10.50 0.60
CA LEU A 39 19.76 9.62 1.17
C LEU A 39 19.67 9.75 2.70
N ILE A 40 20.82 9.81 3.39
CA ILE A 40 20.86 10.01 4.85
C ILE A 40 20.29 11.38 5.24
N LEU A 41 20.59 12.43 4.47
CA LEU A 41 20.03 13.77 4.71
C LEU A 41 18.52 13.78 4.50
N ASP A 42 18.03 13.18 3.42
CA ASP A 42 16.62 13.09 3.09
C ASP A 42 15.85 12.29 4.14
N GLU A 43 16.41 11.17 4.61
CA GLU A 43 15.86 10.38 5.72
C GLU A 43 15.75 11.21 7.00
N GLN A 44 16.81 11.94 7.38
CA GLN A 44 16.76 12.81 8.57
C GLN A 44 15.72 13.92 8.43
N VAL A 45 15.58 14.51 7.25
CA VAL A 45 14.55 15.52 6.98
C VAL A 45 13.17 14.89 7.11
N LEU A 46 12.93 13.73 6.51
CA LEU A 46 11.66 13.00 6.58
C LEU A 46 11.31 12.64 8.03
N LEU A 47 12.23 12.02 8.77
CA LEU A 47 12.00 11.63 10.17
C LEU A 47 11.71 12.85 11.05
N ARG A 48 12.41 13.97 10.87
CA ARG A 48 12.12 15.22 11.60
C ARG A 48 10.75 15.80 11.22
N ARG A 49 10.34 15.73 9.95
CA ARG A 49 9.01 16.15 9.49
C ARG A 49 7.91 15.31 10.12
N LEU A 50 8.15 14.00 10.24
CA LEU A 50 7.27 13.06 10.94
C LEU A 50 7.40 13.15 12.46
N ARG A 51 8.25 14.03 13.01
CA ARG A 51 8.55 14.11 14.46
C ARG A 51 8.98 12.77 15.06
N PHE A 52 9.58 11.90 14.25
CA PHE A 52 9.92 10.51 14.59
C PHE A 52 8.70 9.63 14.96
N GLU A 53 7.48 10.06 14.64
CA GLU A 53 6.26 9.27 14.73
C GLU A 53 6.18 8.35 13.49
N ILE A 54 6.91 7.25 13.53
CA ILE A 54 6.97 6.26 12.43
C ILE A 54 5.89 5.16 12.55
N GLY A 55 5.17 5.14 13.66
CA GLY A 55 4.07 4.21 13.89
C GLY A 55 2.85 4.62 13.07
N VAL A 56 2.64 3.96 11.93
CA VAL A 56 1.45 4.16 11.10
C VAL A 56 0.53 2.97 11.24
N GLU A 57 -0.70 3.21 11.67
CA GLU A 57 -1.73 2.19 11.73
C GLU A 57 -2.17 1.80 10.31
N GLN A 58 -1.98 0.53 9.96
CA GLN A 58 -2.33 0.00 8.64
C GLN A 58 -3.77 -0.54 8.65
N PRO A 59 -4.61 -0.21 7.66
CA PRO A 59 -5.99 -0.68 7.59
C PRO A 59 -6.11 -2.19 7.39
N HIS A 60 -5.08 -2.86 6.87
CA HIS A 60 -5.07 -4.32 6.73
C HIS A 60 -5.31 -5.03 8.05
N ARG A 61 -4.80 -4.50 9.17
CA ARG A 61 -5.07 -5.07 10.51
C ARG A 61 -6.56 -5.09 10.79
N HIS A 62 -7.25 -3.98 10.53
CA HIS A 62 -8.69 -3.85 10.70
C HIS A 62 -9.45 -4.73 9.72
N LEU A 63 -9.01 -4.79 8.46
CA LEU A 63 -9.64 -5.60 7.42
C LEU A 63 -9.71 -7.07 7.84
N TYR A 64 -8.58 -7.65 8.28
CA TYR A 64 -8.56 -9.05 8.70
C TYR A 64 -9.39 -9.30 9.97
N ALA A 65 -9.37 -8.37 10.92
CA ALA A 65 -10.20 -8.46 12.12
C ALA A 65 -11.70 -8.41 11.78
N LEU A 66 -12.13 -7.45 10.97
CA LEU A 66 -13.52 -7.29 10.53
C LEU A 66 -13.96 -8.50 9.70
N ALA A 67 -13.15 -8.94 8.74
CA ALA A 67 -13.45 -10.11 7.92
C ALA A 67 -13.62 -11.38 8.76
N HIS A 68 -12.78 -11.56 9.78
CA HIS A 68 -12.91 -12.69 10.71
C HIS A 68 -14.17 -12.58 11.57
N CYS A 69 -14.43 -11.43 12.19
CA CYS A 69 -15.59 -11.21 13.06
C CYS A 69 -16.92 -11.42 12.34
N TRP A 70 -17.01 -11.04 11.07
CA TRP A 70 -18.26 -11.08 10.29
C TRP A 70 -18.32 -12.22 9.28
N GLY A 71 -17.37 -13.17 9.33
CA GLY A 71 -17.37 -14.34 8.46
C GLY A 71 -17.32 -13.98 6.97
N ALA A 72 -16.53 -12.99 6.60
CA ALA A 72 -16.47 -12.51 5.23
C ALA A 72 -15.93 -13.59 4.26
N PRO A 73 -16.50 -13.71 3.06
CA PRO A 73 -16.01 -14.66 2.07
C PRO A 73 -14.56 -14.39 1.66
N ALA A 74 -13.79 -15.45 1.40
CA ALA A 74 -12.38 -15.33 1.02
C ALA A 74 -12.16 -14.49 -0.26
N ALA A 75 -13.09 -14.56 -1.22
CA ALA A 75 -13.05 -13.75 -2.43
C ALA A 75 -13.19 -12.25 -2.10
N ALA A 76 -14.14 -11.90 -1.21
CA ALA A 76 -14.35 -10.53 -0.76
C ALA A 76 -13.11 -9.99 -0.03
N LEU A 77 -12.50 -10.78 0.84
CA LEU A 77 -11.28 -10.39 1.56
C LEU A 77 -10.10 -10.14 0.59
N ARG A 78 -9.90 -10.99 -0.41
CA ARG A 78 -8.86 -10.80 -1.44
C ARG A 78 -9.08 -9.51 -2.21
N LEU A 79 -10.30 -9.28 -2.68
CA LEU A 79 -10.64 -8.05 -3.42
C LEU A 79 -10.46 -6.80 -2.53
N ALA A 80 -10.95 -6.84 -1.30
CA ALA A 80 -10.75 -5.76 -0.33
C ALA A 80 -9.25 -5.47 -0.06
N THR A 81 -8.42 -6.51 -0.01
CA THR A 81 -6.97 -6.34 0.15
C THR A 81 -6.35 -5.65 -1.07
N CYS A 82 -6.77 -6.00 -2.28
CA CYS A 82 -6.34 -5.32 -3.49
C CYS A 82 -6.74 -3.84 -3.48
N LEU A 83 -8.01 -3.55 -3.14
CA LEU A 83 -8.50 -2.17 -3.04
C LEU A 83 -7.65 -1.34 -2.07
N LEU A 84 -7.35 -1.86 -0.87
CA LEU A 84 -6.50 -1.14 0.09
C LEU A 84 -5.07 -0.94 -0.42
N ASN A 85 -4.49 -1.91 -1.11
CA ASN A 85 -3.15 -1.77 -1.69
C ASN A 85 -3.10 -0.65 -2.74
N ASP A 86 -4.14 -0.55 -3.58
CA ASP A 86 -4.22 0.51 -4.59
C ASP A 86 -4.40 1.89 -3.96
N CYS A 87 -5.09 1.97 -2.81
CA CYS A 87 -5.28 3.22 -2.08
C CYS A 87 -3.98 3.85 -1.58
N VAL A 88 -3.03 3.03 -1.15
CA VAL A 88 -1.73 3.51 -0.67
C VAL A 88 -1.05 4.38 -1.73
N ALA A 89 -1.20 4.03 -3.00
CA ALA A 89 -0.60 4.75 -4.11
C ALA A 89 -1.47 5.88 -4.67
N ARG A 90 -2.80 5.76 -4.58
CA ARG A 90 -3.73 6.54 -5.41
C ARG A 90 -4.74 7.38 -4.65
N CYS A 91 -4.95 7.15 -3.35
CA CYS A 91 -5.98 7.83 -2.57
C CYS A 91 -5.37 8.97 -1.71
N PRO A 92 -5.62 10.25 -2.05
CA PRO A 92 -5.21 11.37 -1.21
C PRO A 92 -5.87 11.28 0.17
N GLY A 93 -5.08 11.39 1.23
CA GLY A 93 -5.60 11.33 2.61
C GLY A 93 -5.85 9.92 3.15
N TYR A 94 -5.39 8.87 2.45
CA TYR A 94 -5.35 7.52 3.01
C TYR A 94 -4.54 7.47 4.31
N GLY A 95 -5.10 6.87 5.36
CA GLY A 95 -4.48 6.80 6.68
C GLY A 95 -4.47 8.15 7.44
N SER A 96 -5.18 9.16 6.94
CA SER A 96 -5.39 10.43 7.64
C SER A 96 -6.71 10.43 8.44
N ALA A 97 -6.97 11.51 9.17
CA ALA A 97 -8.25 11.70 9.85
C ALA A 97 -9.46 11.73 8.89
N ALA A 98 -9.27 12.07 7.62
CA ALA A 98 -10.35 12.08 6.62
C ALA A 98 -10.78 10.66 6.21
N MET A 99 -9.86 9.69 6.26
CA MET A 99 -10.16 8.28 6.02
C MET A 99 -9.40 7.41 7.04
N PRO A 100 -9.96 7.26 8.24
CA PRO A 100 -9.34 6.45 9.29
C PRO A 100 -9.14 5.00 8.84
N PRO A 101 -8.08 4.31 9.31
CA PRO A 101 -7.76 2.95 8.87
C PRO A 101 -8.91 1.94 9.02
N ALA A 102 -9.67 2.00 10.12
CA ALA A 102 -10.82 1.12 10.32
C ALA A 102 -11.94 1.38 9.30
N THR A 103 -12.20 2.65 8.96
CA THR A 103 -13.20 3.05 7.96
C THR A 103 -12.78 2.62 6.56
N ALA A 104 -11.51 2.82 6.19
CA ALA A 104 -10.97 2.35 4.92
C ALA A 104 -11.11 0.83 4.77
N ALA A 105 -10.76 0.09 5.83
CA ALA A 105 -10.89 -1.37 5.87
C ALA A 105 -12.34 -1.83 5.72
N ALA A 106 -13.27 -1.17 6.43
CA ALA A 106 -14.68 -1.52 6.35
C ALA A 106 -15.28 -1.22 4.98
N ALA A 107 -14.96 -0.07 4.39
CA ALA A 107 -15.38 0.30 3.05
C ALA A 107 -14.84 -0.67 2.00
N ALA A 108 -13.55 -1.02 2.08
CA ALA A 108 -12.95 -2.00 1.18
C ALA A 108 -13.59 -3.38 1.30
N LEU A 109 -13.89 -3.84 2.52
CA LEU A 109 -14.59 -5.11 2.74
C LEU A 109 -16.03 -5.06 2.23
N HIS A 110 -16.73 -3.97 2.48
CA HIS A 110 -18.09 -3.75 2.01
C HIS A 110 -18.17 -3.80 0.48
N LEU A 111 -17.38 -2.98 -0.22
CA LEU A 111 -17.31 -2.95 -1.67
C LEU A 111 -16.84 -4.29 -2.25
N GLY A 112 -15.77 -4.86 -1.69
CA GLY A 112 -15.24 -6.15 -2.13
C GLY A 112 -16.31 -7.25 -2.04
N SER A 113 -17.10 -7.27 -0.98
CA SER A 113 -18.19 -8.23 -0.81
C SER A 113 -19.35 -8.03 -1.78
N GLN A 114 -19.70 -6.78 -2.08
CA GLN A 114 -20.73 -6.44 -3.07
C GLN A 114 -20.29 -6.81 -4.49
N MET A 115 -19.06 -6.47 -4.87
CA MET A 115 -18.49 -6.77 -6.20
C MET A 115 -18.37 -8.28 -6.44
N CYS A 116 -18.12 -9.06 -5.39
CA CYS A 116 -18.12 -10.53 -5.46
C CYS A 116 -19.53 -11.15 -5.44
N GLY A 117 -20.60 -10.36 -5.33
CA GLY A 117 -21.97 -10.86 -5.23
C GLY A 117 -22.27 -11.62 -3.92
N GLN A 118 -21.46 -11.42 -2.88
CA GLN A 118 -21.57 -12.10 -1.59
C GLN A 118 -21.47 -11.07 -0.45
N PRO A 119 -22.50 -10.24 -0.24
CA PRO A 119 -22.45 -9.17 0.75
C PRO A 119 -22.29 -9.74 2.16
N VAL A 120 -21.38 -9.14 2.95
CA VAL A 120 -21.17 -9.50 4.37
C VAL A 120 -22.46 -9.24 5.15
N GLN A 121 -22.85 -10.21 5.97
CA GLN A 121 -24.04 -10.16 6.82
C GLN A 121 -23.66 -9.97 8.29
N PRO A 122 -24.51 -9.32 9.10
CA PRO A 122 -25.76 -8.65 8.72
C PRO A 122 -25.52 -7.31 8.00
N GLN A 123 -26.50 -6.83 7.25
CA GLN A 123 -26.44 -5.47 6.70
C GLN A 123 -26.26 -4.43 7.84
N GLY A 124 -25.31 -3.51 7.68
CA GLY A 124 -24.99 -2.52 8.71
C GLY A 124 -23.98 -2.99 9.76
N TRP A 125 -23.31 -4.12 9.55
CA TRP A 125 -22.30 -4.69 10.47
C TRP A 125 -21.20 -3.70 10.92
N TRP A 126 -20.86 -2.73 10.06
CA TRP A 126 -19.86 -1.70 10.34
C TRP A 126 -20.23 -0.79 11.51
N ARG A 127 -21.54 -0.62 11.81
CA ARG A 127 -22.00 0.18 12.94
C ARG A 127 -21.58 -0.41 14.29
N ALA A 128 -21.54 -1.74 14.39
CA ALA A 128 -21.04 -2.42 15.57
C ALA A 128 -19.50 -2.27 15.73
N ALA A 129 -18.79 -1.92 14.67
CA ALA A 129 -17.38 -1.52 14.71
C ALA A 129 -17.19 -0.01 15.00
N GLY A 130 -18.26 0.73 15.32
CA GLY A 130 -18.22 2.17 15.60
C GLY A 130 -18.12 3.06 14.35
N ILE A 131 -18.33 2.50 13.16
CA ILE A 131 -18.25 3.24 11.90
C ILE A 131 -19.65 3.74 11.53
N THR A 132 -19.78 5.03 11.25
CA THR A 132 -21.05 5.63 10.84
C THR A 132 -21.35 5.32 9.38
N ASP A 133 -22.63 5.35 9.01
CA ASP A 133 -23.03 5.13 7.61
C ASP A 133 -22.45 6.19 6.67
N GLN A 134 -22.38 7.44 7.13
CA GLN A 134 -21.76 8.53 6.37
C GLN A 134 -20.27 8.26 6.14
N ALA A 135 -19.52 7.90 7.19
CA ALA A 135 -18.09 7.62 7.06
C ALA A 135 -17.82 6.44 6.12
N LEU A 136 -18.66 5.40 6.17
CA LEU A 136 -18.57 4.28 5.25
C LEU A 136 -18.87 4.71 3.81
N ALA A 137 -19.92 5.52 3.60
CA ALA A 137 -20.31 6.01 2.28
C ALA A 137 -19.21 6.89 1.66
N ASP A 138 -18.65 7.83 2.43
CA ASP A 138 -17.57 8.71 1.99
C ASP A 138 -16.31 7.92 1.62
N ALA A 139 -15.92 6.97 2.48
CA ALA A 139 -14.78 6.12 2.19
C ALA A 139 -15.03 5.22 0.97
N SER A 140 -16.23 4.66 0.83
CA SER A 140 -16.60 3.83 -0.33
C SER A 140 -16.60 4.63 -1.63
N ALA A 141 -17.09 5.87 -1.60
CA ALA A 141 -17.04 6.77 -2.75
C ALA A 141 -15.59 7.06 -3.15
N ALA A 142 -14.72 7.40 -2.20
CA ALA A 142 -13.30 7.64 -2.47
C ALA A 142 -12.58 6.41 -3.05
N LEU A 143 -12.93 5.20 -2.59
CA LEU A 143 -12.42 3.95 -3.16
C LEU A 143 -12.89 3.71 -4.60
N LEU A 144 -14.16 3.96 -4.88
CA LEU A 144 -14.74 3.81 -6.21
C LEU A 144 -14.20 4.84 -7.20
N ASP A 145 -14.04 6.09 -6.77
CA ASP A 145 -13.44 7.15 -7.58
C ASP A 145 -12.03 6.76 -8.02
N MET A 146 -11.24 6.15 -7.13
CA MET A 146 -9.90 5.65 -7.45
C MET A 146 -9.91 4.56 -8.53
N LEU A 147 -10.92 3.69 -8.55
CA LEU A 147 -11.08 2.66 -9.59
C LEU A 147 -11.52 3.24 -10.93
N ALA A 148 -12.25 4.37 -10.94
CA ALA A 148 -12.69 5.00 -12.18
C ALA A 148 -11.54 5.59 -13.01
N PHE A 149 -10.37 5.81 -12.39
CA PHE A 149 -9.15 6.32 -13.02
C PHE A 149 -8.05 5.24 -13.16
N ALA A 150 -8.39 3.96 -13.05
CA ALA A 150 -7.46 2.82 -13.19
C ALA A 150 -7.48 2.20 -14.59
#